data_AF-A0A196QTE8-F1
#
_entry.id   AF-A0A196QTE8-F1
#
_cell.length_a   1.000
_cell.length_b   1.000
_cell.length_c   1.000
_cell.angle_alpha   90.00
_cell.angle_beta   90.00
_cell.angle_gamma   90.00
#
_symmetry.space_group_name_H-M   'P 1'
#
loop_
_entity.id
_entity.type
_entity.pdbx_description
1 polymer ?
#
loop_
_entity_poly.entity_id
_entity_poly.type
_entity_poly.pdbx_seq_one_letter_code
_entity_poly.pdbx_strand_id
1 'polypeptide(L)'
;MTDAISLPASSLGELEKIIKGYGHSGKEIDLASLSKLIGIGRTSISPNNPFLAETGIVTSGKKKKITDEGLKLARALDHNQSEHIAATWRKVVRESEFLSNIVSTIRIKGGLSVEDAAGHVLYAAGAKNTKGNRTGARTIVDILVITGLVSNDDGTLRVAQTNPDDSEPVAKEALDHGGGQQSDRSSSFNVDPVSTAQNEAPISGIGGLSSQIKGNGVPTIAINIELHLPATDNPEVYDQLFKSLRKNLLSPEDDD
;
A
#
# COMPACT_ATOMS: atom_id res chain seq x y z
N MET A 1 -18.48 -1.06 -25.15
CA MET A 1 -17.72 -2.32 -25.13
C MET A 1 -17.03 -2.33 -23.78
N THR A 2 -17.23 -3.35 -22.96
CA THR A 2 -16.59 -3.40 -21.64
C THR A 2 -15.09 -3.56 -21.84
N ASP A 3 -14.31 -2.53 -21.49
CA ASP A 3 -12.85 -2.63 -21.30
C ASP A 3 -12.58 -3.53 -20.08
N ALA A 4 -12.83 -4.83 -20.27
CA ALA A 4 -12.60 -5.85 -19.27
C ALA A 4 -11.10 -6.08 -19.17
N ILE A 5 -10.53 -5.82 -17.99
CA ILE A 5 -9.13 -6.12 -17.72
C ILE A 5 -8.98 -7.62 -17.44
N SER A 6 -7.91 -8.21 -17.95
CA SER A 6 -7.44 -9.54 -17.61
C SER A 6 -7.02 -9.55 -16.14
N LEU A 7 -7.58 -10.44 -15.33
CA LEU A 7 -7.17 -10.57 -13.93
C LEU A 7 -5.75 -11.17 -13.83
N PRO A 8 -4.96 -10.78 -12.82
CA PRO A 8 -3.77 -11.53 -12.47
C PRO A 8 -4.15 -12.98 -12.09
N ALA A 9 -3.24 -13.94 -12.20
CA ALA A 9 -3.51 -15.33 -11.81
C ALA A 9 -2.80 -15.73 -10.52
N SER A 10 -2.04 -14.80 -9.95
CA SER A 10 -1.15 -14.99 -8.82
C SER A 10 -1.52 -14.06 -7.66
N SER A 11 -1.00 -14.36 -6.48
CA SER A 11 -1.13 -13.48 -5.31
C SER A 11 -0.36 -12.16 -5.52
N LEU A 12 -0.69 -11.14 -4.73
CA LEU A 12 0.01 -9.86 -4.72
C LEU A 12 1.53 -10.01 -4.61
N GLY A 13 2.03 -10.81 -3.66
CA GLY A 13 3.47 -10.97 -3.46
C GLY A 13 4.19 -11.68 -4.61
N GLU A 14 3.51 -12.58 -5.33
CA GLU A 14 4.04 -13.15 -6.57
C GLU A 14 4.05 -12.13 -7.71
N LEU A 15 2.99 -11.33 -7.82
CA LEU A 15 2.88 -10.26 -8.82
C LEU A 15 3.98 -9.21 -8.63
N GLU A 16 4.23 -8.78 -7.40
CA GLU A 16 5.31 -7.86 -7.05
C GLU A 16 6.69 -8.43 -7.40
N LYS A 17 6.94 -9.72 -7.14
CA LYS A 17 8.19 -10.38 -7.55
C LYS A 17 8.38 -10.36 -9.06
N ILE A 18 7.30 -10.57 -9.83
CA ILE A 18 7.34 -10.49 -11.30
C ILE A 18 7.68 -9.07 -11.74
N ILE A 19 7.05 -8.05 -11.14
CA ILE A 19 7.32 -6.63 -11.43
C ILE A 19 8.78 -6.27 -11.12
N LYS A 20 9.29 -6.66 -9.95
CA LYS A 20 10.71 -6.51 -9.58
C LYS A 20 11.64 -7.18 -10.59
N GLY A 21 11.30 -8.39 -11.06
CA GLY A 21 12.07 -9.11 -12.06
C GLY A 21 12.18 -8.35 -13.39
N TYR A 22 11.07 -7.78 -13.86
CA TYR A 22 11.08 -6.92 -15.04
C TYR A 22 11.92 -5.64 -14.80
N GLY A 23 11.84 -5.06 -13.60
CA GLY A 23 12.62 -3.86 -13.22
C GLY A 23 14.12 -4.11 -13.19
N HIS A 24 14.55 -5.23 -12.61
CA HIS A 24 15.95 -5.64 -12.55
C HIS A 24 16.56 -5.90 -13.94
N SER A 25 15.75 -6.38 -14.89
CA SER A 25 16.22 -6.58 -16.25
C SER A 25 16.44 -5.26 -16.99
N GLY A 26 15.53 -4.29 -16.83
CA GLY A 26 15.58 -2.96 -17.46
C GLY A 26 15.54 -2.96 -19.00
N LYS A 27 15.43 -4.14 -19.63
CA LYS A 27 15.45 -4.36 -21.08
C LYS A 27 14.32 -5.29 -21.47
N GLU A 28 14.16 -5.49 -22.78
CA GLU A 28 13.27 -6.55 -23.28
C GLU A 28 13.76 -7.92 -22.80
N ILE A 29 12.90 -8.61 -22.05
CA ILE A 29 13.21 -9.94 -21.51
C ILE A 29 12.19 -10.97 -22.02
N ASP A 30 12.67 -12.16 -22.31
CA ASP A 30 11.83 -13.31 -22.62
C ASP A 30 11.41 -14.03 -21.33
N LEU A 31 10.30 -14.76 -21.39
CA LEU A 31 9.76 -15.50 -20.25
C LEU A 31 10.75 -16.49 -19.64
N ALA A 32 11.64 -17.11 -20.43
CA ALA A 32 12.58 -18.09 -19.90
C ALA A 32 13.70 -17.43 -19.09
N SER A 33 14.24 -16.31 -19.58
CA SER A 33 15.24 -15.54 -18.84
C SER A 33 14.67 -14.93 -17.57
N LEU A 34 13.44 -14.36 -17.63
CA LEU A 34 12.79 -13.83 -16.45
C LEU A 34 12.53 -14.91 -15.40
N SER A 35 12.06 -16.08 -15.84
CA SER A 35 11.82 -17.24 -14.96
C SER A 35 13.08 -17.68 -14.21
N LYS A 36 14.24 -17.70 -14.89
CA LYS A 36 15.54 -18.00 -14.27
C LYS A 36 15.97 -16.92 -13.27
N LEU A 37 15.70 -15.65 -13.57
CA LEU A 37 16.12 -14.52 -12.74
C LEU A 37 15.39 -14.47 -11.39
N ILE A 38 14.07 -14.64 -11.39
CA ILE A 38 13.25 -14.51 -10.17
C ILE A 38 12.92 -15.85 -9.49
N GLY A 39 13.32 -16.98 -10.09
CA GLY A 39 13.06 -18.31 -9.55
C GLY A 39 11.59 -18.75 -9.62
N ILE A 40 10.76 -18.09 -10.44
CA ILE A 40 9.34 -18.41 -10.64
C ILE A 40 9.15 -19.09 -11.99
N GLY A 41 8.35 -20.16 -12.06
CA GLY A 41 8.09 -20.90 -13.29
C GLY A 41 7.36 -20.09 -14.36
N ARG A 42 7.67 -20.33 -15.63
CA ARG A 42 7.03 -19.66 -16.79
C ARG A 42 5.51 -19.76 -16.78
N THR A 43 4.97 -20.88 -16.30
CA THR A 43 3.52 -21.14 -16.18
C THR A 43 2.84 -20.29 -15.12
N SER A 44 3.60 -19.78 -14.14
CA SER A 44 3.12 -18.83 -13.14
C SER A 44 3.27 -17.39 -13.61
N ILE A 45 4.31 -17.08 -14.40
CA ILE A 45 4.52 -15.71 -14.93
C ILE A 45 3.54 -15.38 -16.07
N SER A 46 3.43 -16.28 -17.05
CA SER A 46 2.69 -16.02 -18.29
C SER A 46 1.25 -15.57 -18.10
N PRO A 47 0.46 -16.14 -17.17
CA PRO A 47 -0.92 -15.71 -16.94
C PRO A 47 -1.06 -14.30 -16.35
N ASN A 48 -0.01 -13.73 -15.74
CA ASN A 48 -0.03 -12.38 -15.18
C ASN A 48 0.32 -11.29 -16.21
N ASN A 49 0.95 -11.66 -17.33
CA ASN A 49 1.41 -10.71 -18.33
C ASN A 49 0.29 -9.88 -19.01
N PRO A 50 -0.91 -10.41 -19.27
CA PRO A 50 -2.02 -9.61 -19.80
C PRO A 50 -2.39 -8.46 -18.85
N PHE A 51 -2.60 -8.76 -17.56
CA PHE A 51 -2.87 -7.74 -16.54
C PHE A 51 -1.79 -6.66 -16.49
N LEU A 52 -0.51 -7.06 -16.43
CA LEU A 52 0.61 -6.11 -16.38
C LEU A 52 0.71 -5.24 -17.64
N ALA A 53 0.28 -5.74 -18.79
CA ALA A 53 0.32 -5.00 -20.04
C ALA A 53 -0.85 -4.02 -20.17
N GLU A 54 -2.05 -4.45 -19.77
CA GLU A 54 -3.26 -3.62 -19.78
C GLU A 54 -3.22 -2.52 -18.72
N THR A 55 -2.55 -2.76 -17.58
CA THR A 55 -2.26 -1.74 -16.55
C THR A 55 -1.10 -0.81 -16.89
N GLY A 56 -0.44 -1.00 -18.04
CA GLY A 56 0.68 -0.15 -18.47
C GLY A 56 1.98 -0.33 -17.69
N ILE A 57 2.12 -1.39 -16.89
CA ILE A 57 3.36 -1.70 -16.13
C ILE A 57 4.43 -2.30 -17.05
N VAL A 58 4.01 -3.08 -18.04
CA VAL A 58 4.89 -3.63 -19.08
C VAL A 58 4.33 -3.36 -20.48
N THR A 59 5.18 -3.40 -21.49
CA THR A 59 4.75 -3.22 -22.88
C THR A 59 3.89 -4.38 -23.40
N SER A 60 3.01 -4.09 -24.35
CA SER A 60 2.33 -5.11 -25.15
C SER A 60 3.29 -5.67 -26.20
N GLY A 61 3.38 -7.00 -26.36
CA GLY A 61 4.29 -7.64 -27.31
C GLY A 61 4.81 -9.01 -26.89
N LYS A 62 5.54 -9.67 -27.80
CA LYS A 62 6.15 -11.00 -27.59
C LYS A 62 7.31 -10.98 -26.61
N LYS A 63 8.09 -9.89 -26.61
CA LYS A 63 9.08 -9.58 -25.58
C LYS A 63 8.50 -8.46 -24.73
N LYS A 64 8.48 -8.67 -23.42
CA LYS A 64 7.93 -7.70 -22.47
C LYS A 64 9.07 -6.84 -21.98
N LYS A 65 8.89 -5.52 -22.02
CA LYS A 65 9.78 -4.53 -21.43
C LYS A 65 9.01 -3.81 -20.33
N ILE A 66 9.68 -3.49 -19.23
CA ILE A 66 9.08 -2.63 -18.21
C ILE A 66 8.90 -1.20 -18.76
N THR A 67 7.76 -0.58 -18.48
CA THR A 67 7.53 0.83 -18.81
C THR A 67 8.18 1.73 -17.76
N ASP A 68 8.21 3.04 -18.00
CA ASP A 68 8.76 3.99 -17.02
C ASP A 68 7.96 3.99 -15.71
N GLU A 69 6.63 3.85 -15.79
CA GLU A 69 5.76 3.72 -14.62
C GLU A 69 5.98 2.38 -13.90
N GLY A 70 6.09 1.28 -14.65
CA GLY A 70 6.45 -0.02 -14.06
C GLY A 70 7.82 0.00 -13.39
N LEU A 71 8.79 0.75 -13.94
CA LEU A 71 10.13 0.86 -13.38
C LEU A 71 10.12 1.66 -12.07
N LYS A 72 9.33 2.74 -11.98
CA LYS A 72 9.10 3.45 -10.72
C LYS A 72 8.49 2.51 -9.67
N LEU A 73 7.48 1.74 -10.06
CA LEU A 73 6.85 0.76 -9.16
C LEU A 73 7.85 -0.30 -8.69
N ALA A 74 8.64 -0.88 -9.60
CA ALA A 74 9.63 -1.88 -9.27
C ALA A 74 10.68 -1.35 -8.27
N ARG A 75 11.18 -0.13 -8.47
CA ARG A 75 12.12 0.53 -7.55
C ARG A 75 11.50 0.79 -6.19
N ALA A 76 10.26 1.30 -6.15
CA ALA A 76 9.54 1.53 -4.90
C ALA A 76 9.33 0.22 -4.13
N LEU A 77 9.01 -0.87 -4.84
CA LEU A 77 8.90 -2.21 -4.27
C LEU A 77 10.23 -2.75 -3.75
N ASP A 78 11.36 -2.46 -4.40
CA ASP A 78 12.69 -2.88 -3.95
C ASP A 78 13.14 -2.17 -2.67
N HIS A 79 12.81 -0.88 -2.54
CA HIS A 79 13.14 -0.07 -1.37
C HIS A 79 12.05 -0.05 -0.28
N ASN A 80 10.97 -0.83 -0.44
CA ASN A 80 9.82 -0.87 0.47
C ASN A 80 9.21 0.51 0.75
N GLN A 81 9.16 1.37 -0.27
CA GLN A 81 8.60 2.71 -0.17
C GLN A 81 7.08 2.66 -0.32
N SER A 82 6.38 2.34 0.77
CA SER A 82 4.92 2.12 0.80
C SER A 82 4.12 3.27 0.18
N GLU A 83 4.50 4.51 0.45
CA GLU A 83 3.82 5.70 -0.12
C GLU A 83 3.97 5.79 -1.64
N HIS A 84 5.18 5.56 -2.17
CA HIS A 84 5.43 5.55 -3.61
C HIS A 84 4.75 4.37 -4.31
N ILE A 85 4.71 3.21 -3.66
CA ILE A 85 3.96 2.03 -4.13
C ILE A 85 2.47 2.37 -4.23
N ALA A 86 1.89 2.94 -3.17
CA ALA A 86 0.49 3.35 -3.12
C ALA A 86 0.16 4.41 -4.18
N ALA A 87 1.01 5.43 -4.34
CA ALA A 87 0.82 6.49 -5.33
C ALA A 87 0.83 5.94 -6.77
N THR A 88 1.77 5.04 -7.07
CA THR A 88 1.87 4.43 -8.41
C THR A 88 0.67 3.54 -8.70
N TRP A 89 0.25 2.71 -7.75
CA TRP A 89 -0.99 1.92 -7.92
C TRP A 89 -2.24 2.79 -8.00
N ARG A 90 -2.30 3.91 -7.28
CA ARG A 90 -3.43 4.85 -7.36
C ARG A 90 -3.55 5.47 -8.75
N LYS A 91 -2.41 5.77 -9.39
CA LYS A 91 -2.36 6.20 -10.80
C LYS A 91 -2.92 5.10 -11.72
N VAL A 92 -2.44 3.87 -11.58
CA VAL A 92 -2.94 2.71 -12.37
C VAL A 92 -4.45 2.51 -12.19
N VAL A 93 -4.97 2.62 -10.97
CA VAL A 93 -6.40 2.49 -10.68
C VAL A 93 -7.21 3.59 -11.35
N ARG A 94 -6.70 4.83 -11.34
CA ARG A 94 -7.37 5.99 -11.96
C ARG A 94 -7.39 5.93 -13.49
N GLU A 95 -6.32 5.40 -14.09
CA GLU A 95 -6.22 5.22 -15.55
C GLU A 95 -7.08 4.04 -16.05
N SER A 96 -7.38 3.07 -15.18
CA SER A 96 -8.21 1.92 -15.51
C SER A 96 -9.68 2.17 -15.16
N GLU A 97 -10.54 2.28 -16.17
CA GLU A 97 -11.99 2.36 -15.97
C GLU A 97 -12.52 1.16 -15.17
N PHE A 98 -12.01 -0.04 -15.45
CA PHE A 98 -12.36 -1.25 -14.73
C PHE A 98 -12.11 -1.11 -13.23
N LEU A 99 -10.88 -0.75 -12.82
CA LEU A 99 -10.52 -0.66 -11.40
C LEU A 99 -11.27 0.49 -10.70
N SER A 100 -11.42 1.63 -11.39
CA SER A 100 -12.21 2.78 -10.90
C SER A 100 -13.68 2.43 -10.67
N ASN A 101 -14.28 1.60 -11.53
CA ASN A 101 -15.65 1.11 -11.35
C ASN A 101 -15.79 0.20 -10.13
N ILE A 102 -14.80 -0.64 -9.83
CA ILE A 102 -14.81 -1.49 -8.61
C ILE A 102 -14.82 -0.62 -7.35
N VAL A 103 -13.95 0.40 -7.29
CA VAL A 103 -13.92 1.35 -6.16
C VAL A 103 -15.26 2.07 -6.03
N SER A 104 -15.85 2.48 -7.15
CA SER A 104 -17.17 3.13 -7.18
C SER A 104 -18.28 2.22 -6.64
N THR A 105 -18.27 0.93 -7.00
CA THR A 105 -19.24 -0.04 -6.46
C THR A 105 -19.11 -0.19 -4.94
N ILE A 106 -17.88 -0.29 -4.42
CA ILE A 106 -17.65 -0.38 -2.96
C ILE A 106 -18.16 0.90 -2.28
N ARG A 107 -17.96 2.07 -2.89
CA ARG A 107 -18.48 3.35 -2.41
C ARG A 107 -20.00 3.38 -2.34
N ILE A 108 -20.66 2.99 -3.43
CA ILE A 108 -22.13 3.01 -3.55
C ILE A 108 -22.77 2.05 -2.54
N LYS A 109 -22.16 0.89 -2.32
CA LYS A 109 -22.64 -0.09 -1.33
C LYS A 109 -22.39 0.31 0.12
N GLY A 110 -21.59 1.36 0.38
CA GLY A 110 -21.30 1.84 1.73
C GLY A 110 -20.41 0.91 2.56
N GLY A 111 -19.79 -0.07 1.91
CA GLY A 111 -19.06 -1.16 2.55
C GLY A 111 -19.34 -2.50 1.87
N LEU A 112 -18.33 -3.33 1.70
CA LEU A 112 -18.48 -4.65 1.09
C LEU A 112 -17.51 -5.65 1.73
N SER A 113 -17.91 -6.90 1.96
CA SER A 113 -16.94 -7.90 2.40
C SER A 113 -15.85 -8.09 1.34
N VAL A 114 -14.67 -8.51 1.79
CA VAL A 114 -13.57 -8.87 0.90
C VAL A 114 -13.99 -9.90 -0.16
N GLU A 115 -14.76 -10.91 0.26
CA GLU A 115 -15.23 -12.01 -0.58
C GLU A 115 -16.22 -11.51 -1.62
N ASP A 116 -17.15 -10.64 -1.23
CA ASP A 116 -18.12 -10.05 -2.15
C ASP A 116 -17.45 -9.08 -3.13
N ALA A 117 -16.42 -8.35 -2.70
CA ALA A 117 -15.64 -7.49 -3.59
C ALA A 117 -14.86 -8.32 -4.62
N ALA A 118 -14.19 -9.39 -4.17
CA ALA A 118 -13.54 -10.33 -5.09
C ALA A 118 -14.55 -11.00 -6.04
N GLY A 119 -15.73 -11.36 -5.55
CA GLY A 119 -16.83 -11.88 -6.37
C GLY A 119 -17.31 -10.87 -7.42
N HIS A 120 -17.43 -9.60 -7.05
CA HIS A 120 -17.78 -8.52 -7.99
C HIS A 120 -16.69 -8.30 -9.04
N VAL A 121 -15.41 -8.34 -8.65
CA VAL A 121 -14.27 -8.27 -9.59
C VAL A 121 -14.31 -9.42 -10.59
N LEU A 122 -14.56 -10.67 -10.15
CA LEU A 122 -14.72 -11.81 -11.07
C LEU A 122 -15.85 -11.58 -12.08
N TYR A 123 -16.99 -11.14 -11.57
CA TYR A 123 -18.18 -10.88 -12.40
C TYR A 123 -17.92 -9.76 -13.41
N ALA A 124 -17.37 -8.63 -12.96
CA ALA A 124 -17.06 -7.48 -13.80
C ALA A 124 -16.02 -7.81 -14.87
N ALA A 125 -15.04 -8.67 -14.56
CA ALA A 125 -14.02 -9.10 -15.52
C ALA A 125 -14.55 -10.16 -16.52
N GLY A 126 -15.78 -10.64 -16.36
CA GLY A 126 -16.31 -11.77 -17.15
C GLY A 126 -15.51 -13.06 -16.98
N ALA A 127 -14.74 -13.18 -15.90
CA ALA A 127 -13.80 -14.27 -15.69
C ALA A 127 -14.51 -15.50 -15.12
N LYS A 128 -14.11 -16.69 -15.59
CA LYS A 128 -14.61 -17.95 -15.02
C LYS A 128 -14.19 -18.08 -13.55
N ASN A 129 -15.04 -18.69 -12.74
CA ASN A 129 -14.75 -18.98 -11.33
C ASN A 129 -13.77 -20.16 -11.20
N THR A 130 -12.50 -19.91 -11.51
CA THR A 130 -11.39 -20.87 -11.34
C THR A 130 -10.53 -20.47 -10.13
N LYS A 131 -9.72 -21.40 -9.62
CA LYS A 131 -8.81 -21.10 -8.50
C LYS A 131 -7.88 -19.92 -8.80
N GLY A 132 -7.28 -19.89 -10.00
CA GLY A 132 -6.40 -18.80 -10.42
C GLY A 132 -7.10 -17.45 -10.51
N ASN A 133 -8.30 -17.40 -11.10
CA ASN A 133 -9.05 -16.14 -11.23
C ASN A 133 -9.56 -15.62 -9.90
N ARG A 134 -9.94 -16.50 -8.96
CA ARG A 134 -10.29 -16.10 -7.58
C ARG A 134 -9.10 -15.48 -6.86
N THR A 135 -7.93 -16.11 -6.96
CA THR A 135 -6.69 -15.52 -6.43
C THR A 135 -6.41 -14.17 -7.09
N GLY A 136 -6.59 -14.08 -8.40
CA GLY A 136 -6.49 -12.84 -9.16
C GLY A 136 -7.36 -11.71 -8.66
N ALA A 137 -8.65 -11.98 -8.48
CA ALA A 137 -9.57 -10.98 -7.97
C ALA A 137 -9.26 -10.57 -6.53
N ARG A 138 -8.78 -11.49 -5.70
CA ARG A 138 -8.27 -11.14 -4.37
C ARG A 138 -7.07 -10.21 -4.47
N THR A 139 -6.14 -10.48 -5.40
CA THR A 139 -5.00 -9.60 -5.67
C THR A 139 -5.44 -8.21 -6.12
N ILE A 140 -6.49 -8.08 -6.93
CA ILE A 140 -7.06 -6.76 -7.28
C ILE A 140 -7.57 -6.05 -6.03
N VAL A 141 -8.32 -6.74 -5.16
CA VAL A 141 -8.78 -6.17 -3.89
C VAL A 141 -7.60 -5.71 -3.03
N ASP A 142 -6.54 -6.52 -2.94
CA ASP A 142 -5.35 -6.16 -2.16
C ASP A 142 -4.62 -4.93 -2.75
N ILE A 143 -4.56 -4.80 -4.09
CA ILE A 143 -4.05 -3.59 -4.76
C ILE A 143 -4.89 -2.36 -4.37
N LEU A 144 -6.22 -2.48 -4.38
CA LEU A 144 -7.10 -1.37 -3.98
C LEU A 144 -6.87 -0.95 -2.53
N VAL A 145 -6.60 -1.89 -1.63
CA VAL A 145 -6.24 -1.59 -0.24
C VAL A 145 -4.88 -0.88 -0.16
N ILE A 146 -3.87 -1.33 -0.90
CA ILE A 146 -2.54 -0.66 -0.96
C ILE A 146 -2.67 0.79 -1.42
N THR A 147 -3.58 1.08 -2.36
CA THR A 147 -3.77 2.46 -2.84
C THR A 147 -4.34 3.40 -1.76
N GLY A 148 -4.78 2.89 -0.61
CA GLY A 148 -5.45 3.68 0.42
C GLY A 148 -6.80 4.27 -0.02
N LEU A 149 -7.29 3.93 -1.22
CA LEU A 149 -8.64 4.30 -1.66
C LEU A 149 -9.71 3.50 -0.91
N VAL A 150 -9.33 2.32 -0.43
CA VAL A 150 -10.19 1.40 0.31
C VAL A 150 -9.46 0.98 1.58
N SER A 151 -10.11 1.12 2.74
CA SER A 151 -9.67 0.53 4.01
C SER A 151 -10.28 -0.84 4.18
N ASN A 152 -9.54 -1.77 4.76
CA ASN A 152 -10.05 -3.07 5.18
C ASN A 152 -10.14 -3.08 6.71
N ASP A 153 -11.36 -2.92 7.23
CA ASP A 153 -11.67 -2.97 8.66
C ASP A 153 -12.35 -4.32 8.95
N ASP A 154 -11.61 -5.23 9.58
CA ASP A 154 -12.08 -6.57 10.00
C ASP A 154 -12.78 -7.39 8.89
N GLY A 155 -12.25 -7.34 7.66
CA GLY A 155 -12.79 -8.09 6.51
C GLY A 155 -13.89 -7.33 5.74
N THR A 156 -14.25 -6.13 6.19
CA THR A 156 -15.14 -5.23 5.47
C THR A 156 -14.35 -4.12 4.81
N LEU A 157 -14.45 -4.05 3.49
CA LEU A 157 -13.86 -3.00 2.66
C LEU A 157 -14.76 -1.77 2.65
N ARG A 158 -14.22 -0.62 3.07
CA ARG A 158 -14.89 0.68 3.00
C ARG A 158 -14.02 1.65 2.21
N VAL A 159 -14.64 2.53 1.43
CA VAL A 159 -13.88 3.60 0.76
C VAL A 159 -13.35 4.54 1.83
N ALA A 160 -12.03 4.73 1.87
CA ALA A 160 -11.43 5.68 2.77
C ALA A 160 -11.97 7.07 2.43
N GLN A 161 -12.39 7.84 3.44
CA GLN A 161 -12.83 9.22 3.21
C GLN A 161 -11.61 10.06 2.81
N THR A 162 -11.27 10.06 1.52
CA THR A 162 -10.31 11.00 0.96
C THR A 162 -11.06 12.30 0.68
N ASN A 163 -10.67 13.40 1.30
CA ASN A 163 -11.09 14.72 0.85
C ASN A 163 -10.76 14.86 -0.64
N PRO A 164 -11.65 15.44 -1.47
CA PRO A 164 -11.49 15.51 -2.92
C PRO A 164 -10.39 16.47 -3.41
N ASP A 165 -9.39 16.80 -2.58
CA ASP A 165 -8.46 17.92 -2.81
C ASP A 165 -6.99 17.51 -2.98
N ASP A 166 -6.69 16.22 -3.20
CA ASP A 166 -5.39 15.82 -3.77
C ASP A 166 -5.42 15.96 -5.30
N SER A 167 -5.65 17.20 -5.75
CA SER A 167 -5.14 17.66 -7.03
C SER A 167 -3.68 18.01 -6.81
N GLU A 168 -2.77 17.30 -7.48
CA GLU A 168 -1.35 17.67 -7.51
C GLU A 168 -1.19 19.18 -7.75
N PRO A 169 -0.36 19.91 -6.97
CA PRO A 169 0.04 21.23 -7.37
C PRO A 169 1.00 21.10 -8.56
N VAL A 170 0.46 21.32 -9.76
CA VAL A 170 1.25 21.62 -10.96
C VAL A 170 1.94 22.97 -10.71
N ALA A 171 3.15 22.92 -10.15
CA ALA A 171 4.04 24.08 -10.05
C ALA A 171 5.06 24.05 -11.20
N LYS A 172 4.56 24.52 -12.34
CA LYS A 172 5.19 25.36 -13.36
C LYS A 172 6.73 25.32 -13.47
N GLU A 173 7.18 24.81 -14.61
CA GLU A 173 8.44 25.22 -15.24
C GLU A 173 8.46 26.75 -15.41
N ALA A 174 9.53 27.40 -14.96
CA ALA A 174 9.96 28.70 -15.43
C ALA A 174 11.44 28.60 -15.82
N LEU A 175 11.68 28.73 -17.11
CA LEU A 175 13.01 28.91 -17.69
C LEU A 175 13.44 30.39 -17.55
N ASP A 176 14.75 30.55 -17.39
CA ASP A 176 15.60 31.59 -18.00
C ASP A 176 15.82 32.94 -17.27
N HIS A 177 17.03 33.15 -16.73
CA HIS A 177 18.06 34.01 -17.37
C HIS A 177 19.41 33.91 -16.63
N GLY A 178 20.48 33.86 -17.43
CA GLY A 178 21.84 33.47 -17.07
C GLY A 178 22.76 34.53 -16.44
N GLY A 179 24.05 34.18 -16.37
CA GLY A 179 25.17 35.07 -16.08
C GLY A 179 26.14 34.48 -15.05
N GLY A 180 27.22 33.84 -15.51
CA GLY A 180 28.18 33.16 -14.65
C GLY A 180 29.40 33.97 -14.24
N GLN A 181 30.26 33.37 -13.39
CA GLN A 181 31.72 33.38 -13.55
C GLN A 181 32.39 32.38 -12.59
N GLN A 182 33.49 31.81 -13.10
CA GLN A 182 34.36 30.78 -12.52
C GLN A 182 35.08 31.24 -11.23
N SER A 183 35.55 30.29 -10.40
CA SER A 183 36.98 29.91 -10.32
C SER A 183 37.33 29.21 -8.99
N ASP A 184 38.07 28.12 -9.13
CA ASP A 184 38.96 27.39 -8.22
C ASP A 184 39.21 27.91 -6.79
N ARG A 185 39.14 26.98 -5.82
CA ARG A 185 40.32 26.60 -5.01
C ARG A 185 40.09 25.33 -4.20
N SER A 186 41.00 24.38 -4.42
CA SER A 186 41.30 23.22 -3.60
C SER A 186 42.09 23.60 -2.35
N SER A 187 41.85 22.93 -1.22
CA SER A 187 42.88 22.55 -0.24
C SER A 187 42.30 21.65 0.86
N SER A 188 42.78 20.41 0.90
CA SER A 188 42.80 19.54 2.08
C SER A 188 43.61 20.15 3.23
N PHE A 189 43.30 19.79 4.50
CA PHE A 189 44.25 19.28 5.51
C PHE A 189 43.51 18.97 6.84
N ASN A 190 43.23 17.68 7.07
CA ASN A 190 43.73 16.80 8.15
C ASN A 190 43.59 17.12 9.68
N VAL A 191 42.92 16.17 10.37
CA VAL A 191 43.15 15.46 11.68
C VAL A 191 43.10 16.18 13.06
N ASP A 192 42.03 15.86 13.82
CA ASP A 192 41.88 15.33 15.23
C ASP A 192 42.66 15.92 16.44
N PRO A 193 42.33 15.56 17.71
CA PRO A 193 41.03 15.39 18.41
C PRO A 193 41.04 16.03 19.84
N VAL A 194 39.87 16.25 20.48
CA VAL A 194 39.78 16.18 21.97
C VAL A 194 38.34 15.98 22.49
N SER A 195 38.21 15.00 23.40
CA SER A 195 37.07 14.70 24.31
C SER A 195 36.68 15.92 25.18
N THR A 196 35.46 16.07 25.72
CA THR A 196 34.94 15.28 26.85
C THR A 196 33.45 15.60 27.12
N ALA A 197 32.66 14.52 27.22
CA ALA A 197 31.46 14.21 28.01
C ALA A 197 30.55 15.31 28.63
N GLN A 198 29.22 15.14 28.49
CA GLN A 198 28.28 14.64 29.53
C GLN A 198 26.83 15.11 29.24
N ASN A 199 25.93 14.20 28.85
CA ASN A 199 24.59 14.06 29.46
C ASN A 199 23.86 12.80 28.95
N GLU A 200 23.69 11.84 29.86
CA GLU A 200 22.72 10.74 29.85
C GLU A 200 21.37 11.31 30.36
N ALA A 201 20.13 10.86 30.11
CA ALA A 201 19.48 9.62 29.68
C ALA A 201 18.01 9.98 29.27
N PRO A 202 17.06 9.05 29.01
CA PRO A 202 17.18 7.62 28.77
C PRO A 202 16.57 7.16 27.43
N ILE A 203 16.85 5.90 27.18
CA ILE A 203 16.55 5.08 26.03
C ILE A 203 15.27 4.30 26.38
N SER A 204 14.19 4.47 25.62
CA SER A 204 13.06 3.54 25.68
C SER A 204 13.23 2.51 24.57
N GLY A 205 13.73 1.34 24.97
CA GLY A 205 13.86 0.16 24.13
C GLY A 205 12.55 -0.62 23.99
N ILE A 206 12.33 -1.11 22.78
CA ILE A 206 11.94 -2.48 22.37
C ILE A 206 11.27 -3.38 23.44
N GLY A 207 10.08 -3.89 23.11
CA GLY A 207 9.50 -5.12 23.69
C GLY A 207 7.99 -5.13 23.44
N GLY A 208 7.38 -6.04 22.69
CA GLY A 208 7.58 -7.48 22.66
C GLY A 208 6.24 -8.10 23.10
N LEU A 209 5.48 -8.69 22.17
CA LEU A 209 4.30 -9.48 22.50
C LEU A 209 4.71 -10.60 23.46
N SER A 210 4.28 -10.54 24.71
CA SER A 210 4.36 -11.65 25.65
C SER A 210 2.95 -12.10 26.02
N SER A 211 2.47 -13.11 25.30
CA SER A 211 1.28 -13.87 25.69
C SER A 211 1.70 -14.90 26.73
N GLN A 212 1.48 -14.61 28.02
CA GLN A 212 1.74 -15.56 29.08
C GLN A 212 0.44 -16.25 29.50
N ILE A 213 0.20 -17.44 28.92
CA ILE A 213 -0.93 -18.30 29.28
C ILE A 213 -0.59 -19.01 30.60
N LYS A 214 -1.32 -18.68 31.67
CA LYS A 214 -1.37 -19.47 32.89
C LYS A 214 -2.81 -19.59 33.39
N GLY A 215 -3.34 -20.81 33.34
CA GLY A 215 -4.36 -21.31 34.26
C GLY A 215 -5.83 -21.07 33.87
N ASN A 216 -6.61 -22.14 34.02
CA ASN A 216 -8.06 -22.26 33.82
C ASN A 216 -8.91 -21.01 34.02
N GLY A 217 -9.74 -20.73 33.00
CA GLY A 217 -11.02 -20.03 33.14
C GLY A 217 -10.94 -18.53 32.86
N VAL A 218 -11.33 -18.16 31.63
CA VAL A 218 -11.48 -16.80 31.06
C VAL A 218 -10.14 -16.17 30.60
N PRO A 219 -9.98 -15.83 29.31
CA PRO A 219 -8.80 -15.11 28.82
C PRO A 219 -8.79 -13.69 29.39
N THR A 220 -7.80 -13.39 30.23
CA THR A 220 -7.55 -12.03 30.72
C THR A 220 -6.78 -11.26 29.66
N ILE A 221 -7.44 -10.31 28.99
CA ILE A 221 -6.82 -9.41 28.03
C ILE A 221 -6.37 -8.16 28.80
N ALA A 222 -5.06 -7.92 28.86
CA ALA A 222 -4.51 -6.66 29.34
C ALA A 222 -4.37 -5.69 28.15
N ILE A 223 -5.16 -4.62 28.13
CA ILE A 223 -5.12 -3.59 27.09
C ILE A 223 -4.55 -2.32 27.71
N ASN A 224 -3.40 -1.86 27.20
CA ASN A 224 -2.85 -0.55 27.53
C ASN A 224 -3.36 0.46 26.49
N ILE A 225 -4.12 1.47 26.93
CA ILE A 225 -4.70 2.50 26.06
C ILE A 225 -4.03 3.84 26.37
N GLU A 226 -3.35 4.43 25.40
CA GLU A 226 -2.85 5.80 25.46
C GLU A 226 -3.80 6.71 24.66
N LEU A 227 -4.41 7.70 25.33
CA LEU A 227 -5.39 8.60 24.73
C LEU A 227 -4.80 10.00 24.59
N HIS A 228 -4.62 10.45 23.34
CA HIS A 228 -4.23 11.82 23.03
C HIS A 228 -5.48 12.70 22.94
N LEU A 229 -5.66 13.57 23.93
CA LEU A 229 -6.78 14.51 23.96
C LEU A 229 -6.40 15.81 23.24
N PRO A 230 -7.21 16.30 22.30
CA PRO A 230 -7.01 17.63 21.74
C PRO A 230 -7.17 18.68 22.85
N ALA A 231 -6.38 19.75 22.78
CA ALA A 231 -6.59 20.91 23.64
C ALA A 231 -7.96 21.52 23.31
N THR A 232 -8.86 21.50 24.29
CA THR A 232 -10.18 22.13 24.19
C THR A 232 -10.40 23.01 25.40
N ASP A 233 -10.87 24.24 25.17
CA ASP A 233 -11.18 25.19 26.24
C ASP A 233 -12.58 24.95 26.84
N ASN A 234 -13.34 23.98 26.30
CA ASN A 234 -14.67 23.64 26.78
C ASN A 234 -14.61 22.52 27.84
N PRO A 235 -14.88 22.83 29.14
CA PRO A 235 -14.83 21.84 30.21
C PRO A 235 -15.89 20.74 30.07
N GLU A 236 -17.03 21.02 29.41
CA GLU A 236 -18.10 20.03 29.23
C GLU A 236 -17.68 18.85 28.35
N VAL A 237 -16.71 19.07 27.45
CA VAL A 237 -16.19 18.02 26.56
C VAL A 237 -15.42 16.96 27.35
N TYR A 238 -14.64 17.39 28.35
CA TYR A 238 -13.93 16.47 29.24
C TYR A 238 -14.91 15.69 30.12
N ASP A 239 -15.92 16.36 30.67
CA ASP A 239 -16.94 15.71 31.51
C ASP A 239 -17.73 14.65 30.73
N GLN A 240 -18.15 14.96 29.50
CA GLN A 240 -18.85 13.99 28.65
C GLN A 240 -17.94 12.82 28.24
N LEU A 241 -16.67 13.09 27.95
CA LEU A 241 -15.69 12.07 27.60
C LEU A 241 -15.47 11.10 28.77
N PHE A 242 -15.18 11.61 29.97
CA PHE A 242 -14.95 10.77 31.15
C PHE A 242 -16.21 10.03 31.59
N LYS A 243 -17.39 10.66 31.48
CA LYS A 243 -18.67 9.99 31.74
C LYS A 243 -18.90 8.83 30.77
N SER A 244 -18.60 9.02 29.48
CA SER A 244 -18.74 7.99 28.45
C SER A 244 -17.72 6.87 28.64
N LEU A 245 -16.47 7.20 28.98
CA LEU A 245 -15.42 6.22 29.26
C LEU A 245 -15.78 5.35 30.47
N ARG A 246 -16.24 5.97 31.55
CA ARG A 246 -16.67 5.26 32.75
C ARG A 246 -17.85 4.34 32.49
N LYS A 247 -18.85 4.81 31.74
CA LYS A 247 -20.03 4.02 31.37
C LYS A 247 -19.67 2.78 30.57
N ASN A 248 -18.78 2.90 29.58
CA ASN A 248 -18.56 1.83 28.59
C ASN A 248 -17.37 0.92 28.88
N LEU A 249 -16.41 1.34 29.73
CA LEU A 249 -15.19 0.57 30.00
C LEU A 249 -15.02 0.15 31.46
N LEU A 250 -15.66 0.83 32.43
CA LEU A 250 -15.32 0.67 33.86
C LEU A 250 -16.50 0.27 34.75
N SER A 251 -17.71 0.21 34.22
CA SER A 251 -18.88 -0.21 34.98
C SER A 251 -19.65 -1.22 34.14
N PRO A 252 -19.79 -2.49 34.57
CA PRO A 252 -20.81 -3.34 33.98
C PRO A 252 -22.16 -2.65 34.26
N GLU A 253 -22.97 -2.44 33.22
CA GLU A 253 -24.39 -2.17 33.42
C GLU A 253 -24.94 -3.41 34.14
N ASP A 254 -25.27 -3.26 35.43
CA ASP A 254 -26.13 -4.22 36.11
C ASP A 254 -27.52 -4.08 35.45
N ASP A 255 -27.78 -4.93 34.45
CA ASP A 255 -29.12 -5.16 33.92
C ASP A 255 -29.95 -5.84 35.02
N ASP A 256 -30.85 -5.08 35.67
CA ASP A 256 -32.02 -5.60 36.42
C ASP A 256 -33.16 -5.95 35.46
#